data_AF-A0A522C161-F1
#
_entry.id   AF-A0A522C161-F1
#
_cell.length_a   1.000
_cell.length_b   1.000
_cell.length_c   1.000
_cell.angle_alpha   90.00
_cell.angle_beta   90.00
_cell.angle_gamma   90.00
#
_symmetry.space_group_name_H-M   'P 1'
#
loop_
_entity.id
_entity.type
_entity.pdbx_description
1 polymer ?
#
loop_
_entity_poly.entity_id
_entity_poly.type
_entity_poly.pdbx_seq_one_letter_code
_entity_poly.pdbx_strand_id
1 'polypeptide(L)'
;MLELNFSNMMGEMIGEKGVAERQIEGIKTTVCNIDKRINSKEKPELAFIDLLKQDTSEIKKTASFIRNNFENFIILGIGGSALGPKAILEALSPFHNIDKKPRVFI
;
A
#
# COMPACT_ATOMS: atom_id res chain seq x y z
N MET A 1 -2.94 -6.55 -13.33
CA MET A 1 -1.54 -6.10 -13.59
C MET A 1 -1.54 -4.59 -13.44
N LEU A 2 -0.64 -4.03 -12.63
CA LEU A 2 -0.51 -2.57 -12.51
C LEU A 2 0.40 -2.08 -13.64
N GLU A 3 0.02 -0.97 -14.27
CA GLU A 3 0.80 -0.30 -15.30
C GLU A 3 1.20 1.08 -14.80
N LEU A 4 2.47 1.44 -14.99
CA LEU A 4 2.98 2.77 -14.69
C LEU A 4 3.18 3.54 -16.00
N ASN A 5 2.23 4.41 -16.32
CA ASN A 5 2.37 5.36 -17.42
C ASN A 5 2.86 6.70 -16.89
N PHE A 6 4.10 7.05 -17.24
CA PHE A 6 4.73 8.32 -16.86
C PHE A 6 4.96 9.26 -18.07
N SER A 7 4.34 8.98 -19.22
CA SER A 7 4.54 9.74 -20.47
C SER A 7 4.24 11.23 -20.28
N ASN A 8 3.21 11.58 -19.52
CA ASN A 8 2.83 12.97 -19.25
C ASN A 8 3.81 13.73 -18.31
N MET A 9 4.87 13.08 -17.84
CA MET A 9 5.98 13.70 -17.11
C MET A 9 7.20 13.95 -18.01
N MET A 10 7.26 13.32 -19.20
CA MET A 10 8.44 13.33 -20.07
C MET A 10 8.52 14.59 -20.93
N GLY A 11 9.74 15.06 -21.18
CA GLY A 11 10.01 16.22 -22.04
C GLY A 11 9.49 16.05 -23.46
N GLU A 12 9.41 14.82 -23.97
CA GLU A 12 8.80 14.51 -25.27
C GLU A 12 7.33 14.89 -25.36
N MET A 13 6.59 14.83 -24.24
CA MET A 13 5.15 15.12 -24.19
C MET A 13 4.84 16.56 -23.76
N ILE A 14 5.61 17.12 -22.82
CA ILE A 14 5.30 18.44 -22.21
C ILE A 14 6.36 19.52 -22.48
N GLY A 15 7.37 19.23 -23.30
CA GLY A 15 8.41 20.19 -23.72
C GLY A 15 9.49 20.42 -22.67
N GLU A 16 10.12 21.61 -22.71
CA GLU A 16 11.32 21.94 -21.90
C GLU A 16 11.16 21.79 -20.38
N LYS A 17 9.91 21.82 -19.87
CA LYS A 17 9.61 21.65 -18.44
C LYS A 17 9.47 20.18 -18.01
N GLY A 18 9.48 19.25 -18.96
CA GLY A 18 9.38 17.81 -18.68
C GLY A 18 10.72 17.16 -18.36
N VAL A 19 10.65 15.95 -17.84
CA VAL A 19 11.81 15.13 -17.51
C VAL A 19 12.46 14.61 -18.80
N ALA A 20 13.73 14.94 -19.03
CA ALA A 20 14.49 14.38 -20.13
C ALA A 20 14.96 12.96 -19.81
N GLU A 21 14.99 12.08 -20.81
CA GLU A 21 15.44 10.67 -20.65
C GLU A 21 16.82 10.57 -19.99
N ARG A 22 17.77 11.40 -20.42
CA ARG A 22 19.12 11.48 -19.84
C ARG A 22 19.14 11.73 -18.32
N GLN A 23 18.12 12.39 -17.76
CA GLN A 23 18.03 12.65 -16.31
C GLN A 23 17.66 11.37 -15.56
N ILE A 24 16.79 10.54 -16.14
CA ILE A 24 16.44 9.22 -15.60
C ILE A 24 17.65 8.29 -15.71
N GLU A 25 18.34 8.29 -16.85
CA GLU A 25 19.57 7.50 -17.03
C GLU A 25 20.67 7.93 -16.05
N GLY A 26 20.81 9.23 -15.82
CA GLY A 26 21.82 9.81 -14.93
C GLY A 26 21.70 9.35 -13.46
N ILE A 27 20.51 8.91 -13.01
CA ILE A 27 20.31 8.42 -11.65
C ILE A 27 20.38 6.89 -11.51
N LYS A 28 20.56 6.15 -12.63
CA LYS A 28 20.52 4.69 -12.65
C LYS A 28 21.45 4.04 -11.63
N THR A 29 22.70 4.49 -11.57
CA THR A 29 23.70 3.95 -10.63
C THR A 29 23.26 4.17 -9.16
N THR A 30 22.72 5.35 -8.85
CA THR A 30 22.22 5.67 -7.52
C THR A 30 21.05 4.77 -7.13
N VAL A 31 20.09 4.56 -8.05
CA VAL A 31 18.94 3.67 -7.83
C VAL A 31 19.40 2.23 -7.59
N CYS A 32 20.34 1.71 -8.38
CA CYS A 32 20.89 0.36 -8.17
C CYS A 32 21.56 0.20 -6.79
N ASN A 33 22.25 1.24 -6.31
CA ASN A 33 22.88 1.21 -4.99
C ASN A 33 21.83 1.25 -3.86
N ILE A 34 20.75 2.02 -4.03
CA ILE A 34 19.63 2.04 -3.08
C ILE A 34 18.94 0.68 -3.04
N ASP A 35 18.68 0.07 -4.19
CA ASP A 35 18.07 -1.26 -4.29
C ASP A 35 18.90 -2.31 -3.53
N LYS A 36 20.23 -2.33 -3.72
CA LYS A 36 21.14 -3.20 -2.96
C LYS A 36 21.02 -3.01 -1.44
N ARG A 37 20.91 -1.75 -0.98
CA ARG A 37 20.78 -1.43 0.46
C ARG A 37 19.41 -1.81 1.03
N ILE A 38 18.35 -1.69 0.24
CA ILE A 38 17.03 -2.16 0.63
C ILE A 38 17.06 -3.69 0.76
N ASN A 39 17.66 -4.37 -0.22
CA ASN A 39 17.77 -5.83 -0.26
C ASN A 39 18.75 -6.41 0.79
N SER A 40 19.72 -5.63 1.28
CA SER A 40 20.59 -6.07 2.38
C SER A 40 19.90 -6.11 3.74
N LYS A 41 18.68 -5.55 3.86
CA LYS A 41 17.85 -5.57 5.08
C LYS A 41 18.54 -5.04 6.33
N GLU A 42 19.52 -4.17 6.17
CA GLU A 42 20.27 -3.57 7.28
C GLU A 42 19.40 -2.64 8.16
N LYS A 43 18.24 -2.22 7.66
CA LYS A 43 17.32 -1.29 8.32
C LYS A 43 16.06 -1.99 8.81
N PRO A 44 15.87 -2.16 10.13
CA PRO A 44 14.66 -2.76 10.69
C PRO A 44 13.37 -2.03 10.29
N GLU A 45 13.43 -0.73 10.00
CA GLU A 45 12.27 0.07 9.59
C GLU A 45 11.71 -0.36 8.22
N LEU A 46 12.50 -1.08 7.42
CA LEU A 46 12.08 -1.62 6.11
C LEU A 46 11.45 -3.02 6.21
N ALA A 47 11.15 -3.50 7.42
CA ALA A 47 10.50 -4.80 7.64
C ALA A 47 9.18 -4.97 6.85
N PHE A 48 8.52 -3.86 6.47
CA PHE A 48 7.29 -3.91 5.67
C PHE A 48 7.48 -4.58 4.30
N ILE A 49 8.70 -4.63 3.76
CA ILE A 49 9.00 -5.25 2.46
C ILE A 49 8.76 -6.76 2.49
N ASP A 50 8.94 -7.41 3.64
CA ASP A 50 8.71 -8.84 3.81
C ASP A 50 7.28 -9.18 4.27
N LEU A 51 6.35 -8.22 4.31
CA LEU A 51 4.97 -8.44 4.79
C LEU A 51 4.28 -9.62 4.12
N LEU A 52 4.50 -9.83 2.82
CA LEU A 52 3.88 -10.91 2.05
C LEU A 52 4.30 -12.31 2.50
N LYS A 53 5.39 -12.42 3.27
CA LYS A 53 5.90 -13.71 3.79
C LYS A 53 5.33 -14.06 5.17
N GLN A 54 4.60 -13.14 5.81
CA GLN A 54 4.06 -13.37 7.14
C GLN A 54 2.86 -14.34 7.09
N ASP A 55 2.77 -15.20 8.10
CA ASP A 55 1.59 -16.02 8.29
C ASP A 55 0.40 -15.16 8.74
N THR A 56 -0.71 -15.27 8.02
CA THR A 56 -1.94 -14.52 8.28
C THR A 56 -3.03 -15.38 8.92
N SER A 57 -2.73 -16.63 9.28
CA SER A 57 -3.71 -17.61 9.77
C SER A 57 -4.45 -17.13 11.02
N GLU A 58 -3.74 -16.58 12.01
CA GLU A 58 -4.36 -16.05 13.23
C GLU A 58 -5.24 -14.82 12.98
N ILE A 59 -4.84 -13.94 12.04
CA ILE A 59 -5.62 -12.78 11.62
C ILE A 59 -6.93 -13.27 10.98
N LYS A 60 -6.86 -14.28 10.11
CA LYS A 60 -8.05 -14.86 9.45
C LYS A 60 -8.98 -15.55 10.44
N LYS A 61 -8.44 -16.27 11.44
CA LYS A 61 -9.23 -16.87 12.52
C LYS A 61 -9.95 -15.80 13.32
N THR A 62 -9.24 -14.76 13.76
CA THR A 62 -9.83 -13.63 14.49
C THR A 62 -10.91 -12.94 13.68
N ALA A 63 -10.66 -12.67 12.40
CA ALA A 63 -11.65 -12.06 11.52
C ALA A 63 -12.89 -12.94 11.33
N SER A 64 -12.74 -14.26 11.26
CA SER A 64 -13.86 -15.20 11.20
C SER A 64 -14.69 -15.18 12.47
N PHE A 65 -14.03 -15.22 13.63
CA PHE A 65 -14.68 -15.09 14.92
C PHE A 65 -15.46 -13.76 15.02
N ILE A 66 -14.86 -12.64 14.63
CA ILE A 66 -15.52 -11.33 14.67
C ILE A 66 -16.77 -11.31 13.77
N ARG A 67 -16.65 -11.82 12.54
CA ARG A 67 -17.79 -11.86 11.58
C ARG A 67 -18.97 -12.69 12.09
N ASN A 68 -18.70 -13.77 12.81
CA ASN A 68 -19.75 -14.67 13.28
C ASN A 68 -20.42 -14.21 14.58
N ASN A 69 -19.79 -13.33 15.34
CA ASN A 69 -20.22 -13.00 16.71
C ASN A 69 -20.60 -11.53 16.92
N PHE A 70 -20.26 -10.62 15.99
CA PHE A 70 -20.49 -9.19 16.18
C PHE A 70 -21.17 -8.55 14.98
N GLU A 71 -22.02 -7.56 15.26
CA GLU A 71 -22.67 -6.75 14.21
C GLU A 71 -21.87 -5.52 13.79
N ASN A 72 -20.97 -5.04 14.66
CA ASN A 72 -20.18 -3.84 14.44
C ASN A 72 -18.73 -4.13 14.85
N PHE A 73 -17.78 -3.61 14.06
CA PHE A 73 -16.35 -3.66 14.34
C PHE A 73 -15.78 -2.25 14.29
N ILE A 74 -15.22 -1.78 15.40
CA ILE A 74 -14.73 -0.40 15.55
C ILE A 74 -13.20 -0.45 15.65
N ILE A 75 -12.52 0.24 14.75
CA ILE A 75 -11.08 0.48 14.79
C ILE A 75 -10.86 1.83 15.47
N LEU A 76 -10.29 1.81 16.67
CA LEU A 76 -9.89 3.03 17.39
C LEU A 76 -8.42 3.33 17.06
N GLY A 77 -8.19 4.14 16.04
CA GLY A 77 -6.85 4.47 15.56
C GLY A 77 -6.75 5.87 14.94
N ILE A 78 -5.52 6.31 14.66
CA ILE A 78 -5.24 7.58 13.98
C ILE A 78 -4.00 7.42 13.08
N GLY A 79 -3.90 8.23 12.03
CA GLY A 79 -2.77 8.18 11.11
C GLY A 79 -2.68 6.80 10.45
N GLY A 80 -1.50 6.18 10.47
CA GLY A 80 -1.26 4.89 9.82
C GLY A 80 -2.18 3.76 10.31
N SER A 81 -2.61 3.78 11.57
CA SER A 81 -3.48 2.73 12.14
C SER A 81 -4.95 2.85 11.74
N ALA A 82 -5.36 3.98 11.14
CA ALA A 82 -6.73 4.19 10.63
C ALA A 82 -6.76 4.33 9.10
N LEU A 83 -5.81 5.06 8.50
CA LEU A 83 -5.81 5.35 7.07
C LEU A 83 -5.64 4.10 6.20
N GLY A 84 -4.79 3.15 6.61
CA GLY A 84 -4.58 1.89 5.89
C GLY A 84 -5.87 1.05 5.80
N PRO A 85 -6.48 0.69 6.95
CA PRO A 85 -7.75 -0.02 6.96
C PRO A 85 -8.87 0.72 6.21
N LYS A 86 -8.95 2.04 6.35
CA LYS A 86 -9.96 2.88 5.66
C LYS A 86 -9.79 2.82 4.14
N ALA A 87 -8.58 3.01 3.63
CA ALA A 87 -8.29 2.95 2.19
C ALA A 87 -8.67 1.58 1.60
N ILE A 88 -8.37 0.49 2.29
CA ILE A 88 -8.73 -0.87 1.86
C ILE A 88 -10.26 -1.03 1.83
N LEU A 89 -10.95 -0.61 2.89
CA LEU A 89 -12.40 -0.78 2.98
C LEU A 89 -13.13 0.02 1.90
N GLU A 90 -12.77 1.28 1.72
CA GLU A 90 -13.41 2.18 0.75
C GLU A 90 -13.13 1.75 -0.70
N ALA A 91 -11.90 1.32 -1.00
CA ALA A 91 -11.54 0.92 -2.36
C ALA A 91 -12.10 -0.46 -2.76
N LEU A 92 -12.10 -1.44 -1.84
CA LEU A 92 -12.45 -2.83 -2.16
C LEU A 92 -13.87 -3.22 -1.75
N SER A 93 -14.53 -2.42 -0.92
CA SER A 93 -15.90 -2.68 -0.48
C SER A 93 -16.69 -1.38 -0.31
N PRO A 94 -16.91 -0.62 -1.40
CA PRO A 94 -17.76 0.56 -1.34
C PRO A 94 -19.13 0.21 -0.76
N PHE A 95 -19.72 1.14 0.00
CA PHE A 95 -21.01 0.95 0.69
C PHE A 95 -21.07 -0.24 1.68
N HIS A 96 -19.92 -0.71 2.20
CA HIS A 96 -19.84 -1.88 3.09
C HIS A 96 -20.93 -1.90 4.18
N ASN A 97 -21.15 -0.79 4.87
CA ASN A 97 -22.05 -0.73 6.02
C ASN A 97 -23.55 -0.76 5.65
N ILE A 98 -23.89 -0.73 4.36
CA ILE A 98 -25.25 -0.91 3.86
C ILE A 98 -25.53 -2.41 3.64
N ASP A 99 -24.60 -3.10 2.97
CA ASP A 99 -24.85 -4.45 2.43
C ASP A 99 -24.17 -5.58 3.22
N LYS A 100 -23.23 -5.27 4.13
CA LYS A 100 -22.38 -6.27 4.79
C LYS A 100 -22.36 -6.11 6.30
N LYS A 101 -22.12 -7.25 6.96
CA LYS A 101 -21.85 -7.35 8.41
C LYS A 101 -20.47 -7.98 8.66
N PRO A 102 -19.77 -7.60 9.74
CA PRO A 102 -20.12 -6.50 10.65
C PRO A 102 -19.98 -5.15 9.94
N ARG A 103 -20.75 -4.15 10.38
CA ARG A 103 -20.49 -2.76 9.98
C ARG A 103 -19.13 -2.36 10.54
N VAL A 104 -18.28 -1.78 9.70
CA VAL A 104 -16.93 -1.38 10.07
C VAL A 104 -16.87 0.14 10.25
N PHE A 105 -16.39 0.59 11.40
CA PHE A 105 -16.18 2.00 11.73
C PHE A 105 -14.70 2.21 12.04
N ILE A 106 -14.11 3.24 11.43
CA ILE A 106 -12.67 3.53 11.47
C ILE A 106 -12.52 5.03 11.73
#